data_AF-R5K8T9-F1
#
_entry.id   AF-R5K8T9-F1
#
_cell.length_a   1.000
_cell.length_b   1.000
_cell.length_c   1.000
_cell.angle_alpha   90.00
_cell.angle_beta   90.00
_cell.angle_gamma   90.00
#
_symmetry.space_group_name_H-M   'P 1'
#
loop_
_entity.id
_entity.type
_entity.pdbx_description
1 polymer ?
#
loop_
_entity_poly.entity_id
_entity_poly.type
_entity_poly.pdbx_seq_one_letter_code
_entity_poly.pdbx_strand_id
1 'polypeptide(L)'
;MGKKAFTLAEVLVTLGVIGVVSALTMPSLVQHFKDMVLISQAKKSYTNFLNVIKRMEAENECTNYADIFATGESAAQIAKNIAEFYNGSQVCATKNQGCGSEYKVKTATPLNNGTGGISLENFGFPRINNVDGSSIYLRNIRDNCMPYTYTVNKKDENGFYTGETYTVTETRCATVIIDVNGEFKGPNQYGADVHQIIVLDKELAPNDGYFGCLKSIFVNNKLNYKKYSDDIEF
;
A
#
# COMPACT_ATOMS: atom_id res chain seq x y z
N MET A 1 -21.91 57.33 -27.89
CA MET A 1 -21.08 56.48 -27.01
C MET A 1 -21.04 55.08 -27.60
N GLY A 2 -19.96 54.71 -28.30
CA GLY A 2 -19.83 53.37 -28.90
C GLY A 2 -19.56 52.33 -27.82
N LYS A 3 -20.40 51.30 -27.71
CA LYS A 3 -20.15 50.16 -26.82
C LYS A 3 -18.95 49.39 -27.39
N LYS A 4 -17.86 49.28 -26.61
CA LYS A 4 -16.73 48.40 -26.95
C LYS A 4 -17.22 46.95 -26.87
N ALA A 5 -17.26 46.26 -28.00
CA ALA A 5 -17.56 44.84 -28.09
C ALA A 5 -16.28 44.09 -28.46
N PHE A 6 -16.10 42.89 -27.91
CA PHE A 6 -14.99 42.02 -28.30
C PHE A 6 -15.21 41.49 -29.71
N THR A 7 -14.14 41.46 -30.51
CA THR A 7 -14.13 40.81 -31.81
C THR A 7 -14.12 39.29 -31.64
N LEU A 8 -14.63 38.57 -32.65
CA LEU A 8 -14.60 37.11 -32.67
C LEU A 8 -13.15 36.57 -32.53
N ALA A 9 -12.19 37.25 -33.17
CA ALA A 9 -10.78 36.88 -33.11
C ALA A 9 -10.21 37.01 -31.68
N GLU A 10 -10.53 38.10 -30.96
CA GLU A 10 -10.11 38.28 -29.56
C GLU A 10 -10.69 37.18 -28.66
N VAL A 11 -11.94 36.79 -28.84
CA VAL A 11 -12.57 35.71 -28.06
C VAL A 11 -11.95 34.35 -28.38
N LEU A 12 -11.67 34.04 -29.65
CA LEU A 12 -11.06 32.77 -30.03
C LEU A 12 -9.62 32.63 -29.53
N VAL A 13 -8.82 33.70 -29.63
CA VAL A 13 -7.44 33.70 -29.11
C VAL A 13 -7.44 33.54 -27.59
N THR A 14 -8.32 34.26 -26.88
CA THR A 14 -8.39 34.15 -25.41
C THR A 14 -8.84 32.77 -24.94
N LEU A 15 -9.86 32.17 -25.57
CA LEU A 15 -10.27 30.79 -25.30
C LEU A 15 -9.17 29.78 -25.65
N GLY A 16 -8.45 29.98 -26.75
CA GLY A 16 -7.31 29.15 -27.13
C GLY A 16 -6.19 29.18 -26.10
N VAL A 17 -5.81 30.36 -25.62
CA VAL A 17 -4.77 30.53 -24.58
C VAL A 17 -5.20 29.89 -23.26
N ILE A 18 -6.43 30.15 -22.79
CA ILE A 18 -6.95 29.54 -21.55
C ILE A 18 -7.02 28.01 -21.70
N GLY A 19 -7.40 27.50 -22.87
CA GLY A 19 -7.43 26.07 -23.17
C GLY A 19 -6.06 25.41 -23.04
N VAL A 20 -5.02 25.99 -23.64
CA VAL A 20 -3.64 25.47 -23.57
C VAL A 20 -3.11 25.52 -22.13
N VAL A 21 -3.27 26.64 -21.43
CA VAL A 21 -2.78 26.80 -20.05
C VAL A 21 -3.51 25.83 -19.10
N SER A 22 -4.82 25.64 -19.28
CA SER A 22 -5.60 24.70 -18.47
C SER A 22 -5.17 23.26 -18.74
N ALA A 23 -4.90 22.89 -19.99
CA ALA A 23 -4.44 21.54 -20.35
C ALA A 23 -3.08 21.19 -19.71
N LEU A 24 -2.19 22.17 -19.53
CA LEU A 24 -0.89 21.97 -18.88
C LEU A 24 -0.97 21.95 -17.35
N THR A 25 -1.91 22.68 -16.75
CA THR A 25 -2.00 22.84 -15.29
C THR A 25 -2.96 21.86 -14.60
N MET A 26 -4.06 21.48 -15.26
CA MET A 26 -5.06 20.57 -14.67
C MET A 26 -4.50 19.21 -14.24
N PRO A 27 -3.63 18.53 -15.03
CA PRO A 27 -3.09 17.24 -14.61
C PRO A 27 -2.28 17.31 -13.32
N SER A 28 -1.44 18.35 -13.17
CA SER A 28 -0.62 18.56 -11.97
C SER A 28 -1.47 18.83 -10.73
N LEU A 29 -2.50 19.68 -10.88
CA LEU A 29 -3.41 20.01 -9.78
C LEU A 29 -4.22 18.78 -9.33
N VAL A 30 -4.78 18.03 -10.28
CA VAL A 30 -5.52 16.79 -9.99
C VAL A 30 -4.63 15.76 -9.30
N GLN A 31 -3.38 15.61 -9.74
CA GLN A 31 -2.43 14.72 -9.10
C GLN A 31 -2.12 15.12 -7.66
N HIS A 32 -1.89 16.42 -7.39
CA HIS A 32 -1.66 16.92 -6.04
C HIS A 32 -2.85 16.66 -5.11
N PHE A 33 -4.08 16.88 -5.57
CA PHE A 33 -5.28 16.55 -4.79
C PHE A 33 -5.39 15.05 -4.50
N LYS A 34 -5.11 14.20 -5.49
CA LYS A 34 -5.09 12.74 -5.28
C LYS A 34 -4.06 12.35 -4.23
N ASP A 35 -2.85 12.89 -4.29
CA ASP A 35 -1.79 12.60 -3.32
C ASP A 35 -2.20 13.03 -1.90
N MET A 36 -2.83 14.21 -1.74
CA MET A 36 -3.35 14.65 -0.44
C MET A 36 -4.44 13.72 0.12
N VAL A 37 -5.35 13.24 -0.74
CA VAL A 37 -6.38 12.28 -0.34
C VAL A 37 -5.73 10.97 0.13
N LEU A 38 -4.77 10.44 -0.63
CA LEU A 38 -4.06 9.21 -0.27
C LEU A 38 -3.27 9.36 1.04
N ILE A 39 -2.59 10.49 1.26
CA ILE A 39 -1.91 10.80 2.53
C ILE A 39 -2.90 10.77 3.70
N SER A 40 -4.05 11.41 3.54
CA SER A 40 -5.09 11.43 4.57
C SER A 40 -5.66 10.03 4.84
N GLN A 41 -5.89 9.24 3.79
CA GLN A 41 -6.39 7.87 3.88
C GLN A 41 -5.36 6.94 4.53
N ALA A 42 -4.07 7.07 4.20
CA ALA A 42 -2.99 6.29 4.79
C ALA A 42 -2.87 6.53 6.30
N LYS A 43 -2.89 7.80 6.73
CA LYS A 43 -2.88 8.14 8.15
C LYS A 43 -4.08 7.57 8.88
N LYS A 44 -5.27 7.78 8.32
CA LYS A 44 -6.52 7.28 8.90
C LYS A 44 -6.50 5.75 9.02
N SER A 45 -6.12 5.05 7.96
CA SER A 45 -6.11 3.59 7.91
C SER A 45 -5.11 3.01 8.92
N TYR A 46 -3.89 3.57 9.00
CA TYR A 46 -2.91 3.16 9.99
C TYR A 46 -3.35 3.45 11.43
N THR A 47 -3.92 4.63 11.70
CA THR A 47 -4.44 4.98 13.03
C THR A 47 -5.60 4.08 13.43
N ASN A 48 -6.54 3.81 12.51
CA ASN A 48 -7.64 2.89 12.75
C ASN A 48 -7.14 1.47 13.05
N PHE A 49 -6.19 0.97 12.25
CA PHE A 49 -5.55 -0.31 12.49
C PHE A 49 -4.88 -0.36 13.86
N LEU A 50 -4.07 0.65 14.20
CA LEU A 50 -3.42 0.72 15.51
C LEU A 50 -4.42 0.74 16.66
N ASN A 51 -5.53 1.48 16.53
CA ASN A 51 -6.56 1.55 17.55
C ASN A 51 -7.29 0.20 17.72
N VAL A 52 -7.54 -0.51 16.62
CA VAL A 52 -8.14 -1.85 16.66
C VAL A 52 -7.21 -2.85 17.35
N ILE A 53 -5.93 -2.87 16.98
CA ILE A 53 -4.96 -3.78 17.62
C ILE A 53 -4.84 -3.47 19.11
N LYS A 54 -4.73 -2.20 19.51
CA LYS A 54 -4.69 -1.82 20.93
C LYS A 54 -5.94 -2.22 21.71
N ARG A 55 -7.11 -2.14 21.07
CA ARG A 55 -8.36 -2.57 21.70
C ARG A 55 -8.38 -4.09 21.88
N MET A 56 -7.92 -4.84 20.87
CA MET A 56 -7.78 -6.28 20.94
C MET A 56 -6.77 -6.70 22.03
N GLU A 57 -5.64 -5.99 22.15
CA GLU A 57 -4.67 -6.22 23.24
C GLU A 57 -5.31 -6.05 24.62
N ALA A 58 -6.12 -5.00 24.80
CA ALA A 58 -6.77 -4.72 26.07
C ALA A 58 -7.90 -5.72 26.42
N GLU A 59 -8.69 -6.15 25.43
CA GLU A 59 -9.81 -7.07 25.66
C GLU A 59 -9.36 -8.54 25.81
N ASN A 60 -8.28 -8.94 25.12
CA ASN A 60 -7.76 -10.31 25.16
C ASN A 60 -6.58 -10.49 26.14
N GLU A 61 -6.26 -9.47 26.93
CA GLU A 61 -5.13 -9.46 27.88
C GLU A 61 -3.78 -9.82 27.22
N CYS A 62 -3.60 -9.46 25.94
CA CYS A 62 -2.37 -9.71 25.20
C CYS A 62 -1.25 -8.80 25.72
N THR A 63 -0.05 -9.35 25.82
CA THR A 63 1.13 -8.58 26.26
C THR A 63 1.98 -8.08 25.10
N ASN A 64 1.94 -8.80 23.98
CA ASN A 64 2.76 -8.59 22.80
C ASN A 64 1.92 -8.81 21.53
N TYR A 65 2.40 -8.31 20.38
CA TYR A 65 1.75 -8.56 19.09
C TYR A 65 1.85 -10.02 18.64
N ALA A 66 2.80 -10.79 19.20
CA ALA A 66 2.90 -12.23 18.99
C ALA A 66 1.59 -12.96 19.35
N ASP A 67 0.92 -12.52 20.41
CA ASP A 67 -0.32 -13.14 20.91
C ASP A 67 -1.49 -12.97 19.90
N ILE A 68 -1.38 -11.99 19.01
CA ILE A 68 -2.39 -11.70 17.97
C ILE A 68 -2.02 -12.34 16.63
N PHE A 69 -0.75 -12.24 16.24
CA PHE A 69 -0.30 -12.58 14.89
C PHE A 69 0.44 -13.91 14.79
N ALA A 70 0.84 -14.51 15.91
CA ALA A 70 1.62 -15.74 15.95
C ALA A 70 0.95 -16.83 16.80
N THR A 71 -0.32 -17.09 16.49
CA THR A 71 -1.19 -18.03 17.22
C THR A 71 -1.11 -19.48 16.68
N GLY A 72 -0.38 -19.71 15.58
CA GLY A 72 -0.44 -20.97 14.83
C GLY A 72 -1.71 -21.14 13.98
N GLU A 73 -2.59 -20.13 13.97
CA GLU A 73 -3.79 -20.12 13.15
C GLU A 73 -3.51 -19.65 11.71
N SER A 74 -4.44 -19.97 10.79
CA SER A 74 -4.35 -19.47 9.42
C SER A 74 -4.53 -17.94 9.37
N ALA A 75 -3.92 -17.30 8.36
CA ALA A 75 -4.09 -15.85 8.13
C ALA A 75 -5.57 -15.42 7.97
N ALA A 76 -6.43 -16.31 7.46
CA ALA A 76 -7.87 -16.05 7.36
C ALA A 76 -8.58 -16.01 8.72
N GLN A 77 -8.17 -16.87 9.65
CA GLN A 77 -8.72 -16.89 11.00
C GLN A 77 -8.27 -15.65 11.79
N ILE A 78 -6.98 -15.28 11.69
CA ILE A 78 -6.47 -14.06 12.31
C ILE A 78 -7.16 -12.83 11.72
N ALA A 79 -7.37 -12.77 10.40
CA ALA A 79 -8.13 -11.69 9.77
C ALA A 79 -9.56 -11.61 10.32
N LYS A 80 -10.19 -12.76 10.58
CA LYS A 80 -11.53 -12.82 11.19
C LYS A 80 -11.52 -12.29 12.62
N ASN A 81 -10.57 -12.74 13.46
CA ASN A 81 -10.46 -12.30 14.85
C ASN A 81 -10.24 -10.79 14.93
N ILE A 82 -9.38 -10.22 14.08
CA ILE A 82 -9.15 -8.76 14.02
C ILE A 82 -10.40 -8.03 13.50
N ALA A 83 -11.11 -8.59 12.51
CA ALA A 83 -12.31 -7.97 11.94
C ALA A 83 -13.48 -7.84 12.93
N GLU A 84 -13.54 -8.65 13.98
CA GLU A 84 -14.56 -8.52 15.04
C GLU A 84 -14.47 -7.19 15.78
N PHE A 85 -13.27 -6.58 15.82
CA PHE A 85 -13.04 -5.27 16.41
C PHE A 85 -13.31 -4.10 15.45
N TYR A 86 -13.60 -4.39 14.19
CA TYR A 86 -14.00 -3.41 13.19
C TYR A 86 -15.52 -3.34 13.04
N ASN A 87 -16.05 -2.12 12.97
CA ASN A 87 -17.49 -1.91 12.76
C ASN A 87 -17.86 -2.17 11.29
N GLY A 88 -18.45 -3.34 11.02
CA GLY A 88 -19.04 -3.67 9.71
C GLY A 88 -18.02 -4.07 8.64
N SER A 89 -16.80 -4.47 9.01
CA SER A 89 -15.83 -4.97 8.05
C SER A 89 -16.21 -6.36 7.51
N GLN A 90 -15.80 -6.63 6.28
CA GLN A 90 -15.95 -7.94 5.64
C GLN A 90 -14.60 -8.66 5.61
N VAL A 91 -14.58 -9.92 6.05
CA VAL A 91 -13.39 -10.78 5.99
C VAL A 91 -13.37 -11.53 4.66
N CYS A 92 -12.22 -11.48 4.01
CA CYS A 92 -11.97 -12.12 2.74
C CYS A 92 -10.92 -13.20 2.88
N ALA A 93 -11.38 -14.44 3.10
CA ALA A 93 -10.53 -15.62 3.23
C ALA A 93 -10.24 -16.31 1.89
N THR A 94 -11.19 -16.31 0.96
CA THR A 94 -11.08 -16.95 -0.36
C THR A 94 -11.77 -16.12 -1.45
N LYS A 95 -11.41 -16.35 -2.73
CA LYS A 95 -11.99 -15.66 -3.91
C LYS A 95 -13.52 -15.75 -3.98
N ASN A 96 -14.14 -16.78 -3.41
CA ASN A 96 -15.56 -17.08 -3.60
C ASN A 96 -16.51 -16.43 -2.57
N GLN A 97 -16.02 -15.57 -1.67
CA GLN A 97 -16.83 -14.92 -0.62
C GLN A 97 -17.15 -13.44 -0.89
N GLY A 98 -17.29 -13.05 -2.17
CA GLY A 98 -17.50 -11.65 -2.57
C GLY A 98 -16.22 -10.81 -2.50
N CYS A 99 -15.08 -11.49 -2.46
CA CYS A 99 -13.75 -10.91 -2.39
C CYS A 99 -13.23 -10.75 -3.81
N GLY A 100 -12.78 -9.55 -4.18
CA GLY A 100 -12.22 -9.29 -5.51
C GLY A 100 -11.13 -10.28 -5.91
N SER A 101 -10.91 -10.37 -7.23
CA SER A 101 -9.88 -11.21 -7.83
C SER A 101 -8.48 -10.80 -7.36
N GLU A 102 -7.56 -11.75 -7.41
CA GLU A 102 -6.13 -11.46 -7.27
C GLU A 102 -5.71 -10.36 -8.24
N TYR A 103 -4.99 -9.35 -7.74
CA TYR A 103 -4.42 -8.29 -8.54
C TYR A 103 -2.93 -8.11 -8.24
N LYS A 104 -2.23 -7.40 -9.12
CA LYS A 104 -0.80 -7.15 -8.99
C LYS A 104 -0.56 -5.75 -8.45
N VAL A 105 0.38 -5.65 -7.52
CA VAL A 105 0.84 -4.38 -6.95
C VAL A 105 2.28 -4.13 -7.34
N LYS A 106 2.55 -2.90 -7.77
CA LYS A 106 3.88 -2.40 -8.12
C LYS A 106 4.66 -1.98 -6.87
N THR A 107 5.98 -2.13 -6.88
CA THR A 107 6.85 -1.50 -5.88
C THR A 107 6.83 0.03 -5.99
N ALA A 108 7.27 0.73 -4.94
CA ALA A 108 7.25 2.20 -4.92
C ALA A 108 8.10 2.82 -6.01
N THR A 109 9.22 2.18 -6.36
CA THR A 109 10.07 2.54 -7.49
C THR A 109 10.32 1.29 -8.35
N PRO A 110 10.65 1.46 -9.65
CA PRO A 110 10.92 0.32 -10.52
C PRO A 110 12.03 -0.55 -9.94
N LEU A 111 11.75 -1.84 -9.78
CA LEU A 111 12.71 -2.83 -9.31
C LEU A 111 12.72 -4.01 -10.29
N ASN A 112 13.91 -4.45 -10.69
CA ASN A 112 14.08 -5.65 -11.50
C ASN A 112 13.72 -6.91 -10.68
N ASN A 113 12.93 -7.79 -11.27
CA ASN A 113 12.51 -9.06 -10.67
C ASN A 113 13.64 -10.11 -10.62
N GLY A 114 14.82 -9.81 -11.17
CA GLY A 114 15.99 -10.68 -11.22
C GLY A 114 16.28 -11.24 -12.61
N THR A 115 15.35 -11.07 -13.56
CA THR A 115 15.44 -11.60 -14.93
C THR A 115 15.16 -10.53 -16.00
N GLY A 116 15.20 -9.25 -15.65
CA GLY A 116 14.97 -8.11 -16.56
C GLY A 116 13.53 -7.59 -16.59
N GLY A 117 12.60 -8.22 -15.89
CA GLY A 117 11.20 -7.77 -15.80
C GLY A 117 10.93 -6.93 -14.56
N ILE A 118 9.79 -6.24 -14.54
CA ILE A 118 9.34 -5.49 -13.36
C ILE A 118 8.97 -6.44 -12.22
N SER A 119 9.38 -6.08 -10.99
CA SER A 119 8.93 -6.72 -9.76
C SER A 119 7.48 -6.34 -9.46
N LEU A 120 6.61 -7.34 -9.45
CA LEU A 120 5.19 -7.23 -9.13
C LEU A 120 4.86 -8.22 -8.02
N GLU A 121 4.04 -7.79 -7.06
CA GLU A 121 3.53 -8.65 -6.00
C GLU A 121 2.09 -9.06 -6.30
N ASN A 122 1.78 -10.35 -6.22
CA ASN A 122 0.41 -10.84 -6.37
C ASN A 122 -0.34 -10.73 -5.04
N PHE A 123 -1.40 -9.94 -5.00
CA PHE A 123 -2.25 -9.73 -3.84
C PHE A 123 -3.40 -10.72 -3.87
N GLY A 124 -3.19 -11.88 -3.25
CA GLY A 124 -4.19 -12.94 -3.04
C GLY A 124 -4.36 -13.35 -1.58
N PHE A 125 -3.81 -12.55 -0.65
CA PHE A 125 -3.78 -12.89 0.77
C PHE A 125 -5.14 -12.70 1.43
N PRO A 126 -5.41 -13.39 2.56
CA PRO A 126 -6.55 -13.07 3.39
C PRO A 126 -6.53 -11.60 3.82
N ARG A 127 -7.69 -10.95 3.77
CA ARG A 127 -7.81 -9.51 4.02
C ARG A 127 -9.09 -9.14 4.74
N ILE A 128 -9.07 -7.95 5.32
CA ILE A 128 -10.22 -7.28 5.92
C ILE A 128 -10.57 -6.10 5.03
N ASN A 129 -11.77 -6.07 4.48
CA ASN A 129 -12.31 -4.95 3.72
C ASN A 129 -13.16 -4.07 4.66
N ASN A 130 -12.74 -2.82 4.83
CA ASN A 130 -13.38 -1.87 5.72
C ASN A 130 -14.51 -1.11 4.99
N VAL A 131 -15.46 -0.61 5.77
CA VAL A 131 -16.59 0.19 5.26
C VAL A 131 -16.17 1.50 4.58
N ASP A 132 -14.96 1.99 4.87
CA ASP A 132 -14.41 3.19 4.22
C ASP A 132 -13.67 2.91 2.91
N GLY A 133 -13.69 1.65 2.47
CA GLY A 133 -13.08 1.19 1.22
C GLY A 133 -11.62 0.78 1.36
N SER A 134 -10.98 0.95 2.52
CA SER A 134 -9.62 0.43 2.74
C SER A 134 -9.59 -1.09 2.93
N SER A 135 -8.48 -1.72 2.55
CA SER A 135 -8.27 -3.16 2.69
C SER A 135 -6.99 -3.44 3.50
N ILE A 136 -7.06 -4.39 4.43
CA ILE A 136 -5.92 -4.79 5.28
C ILE A 136 -5.60 -6.25 5.00
N TYR A 137 -4.45 -6.51 4.39
CA TYR A 137 -3.97 -7.84 4.04
C TYR A 137 -3.05 -8.40 5.11
N LEU A 138 -3.17 -9.69 5.38
CA LEU A 138 -2.30 -10.43 6.28
C LEU A 138 -1.44 -11.42 5.50
N ARG A 139 -0.12 -11.26 5.61
CA ARG A 139 0.89 -12.03 4.88
C ARG A 139 1.97 -12.56 5.83
N ASN A 140 2.61 -13.67 5.46
CA ASN A 140 3.76 -14.24 6.16
C ASN A 140 3.49 -14.43 7.67
N ILE A 141 2.26 -14.84 8.01
CA ILE A 141 1.89 -15.24 9.37
C ILE A 141 2.75 -16.43 9.78
N ARG A 142 3.33 -16.36 10.97
CA ARG A 142 4.21 -17.41 11.51
C ARG A 142 3.61 -17.98 12.79
N ASP A 143 3.96 -19.22 13.11
CA ASP A 143 3.53 -19.86 14.35
C ASP A 143 4.20 -19.25 15.60
N ASN A 144 5.29 -18.53 15.42
CA ASN A 144 6.00 -17.81 16.48
C ASN A 144 6.80 -16.63 15.90
N CYS A 145 7.16 -15.69 16.77
CA CYS A 145 8.01 -14.54 16.43
C CYS A 145 9.51 -14.81 16.64
N MET A 146 9.95 -16.06 16.51
CA MET A 146 11.36 -16.42 16.71
C MET A 146 12.19 -16.10 15.46
N PRO A 147 13.49 -15.77 15.63
CA PRO A 147 14.40 -15.60 14.51
C PRO A 147 14.34 -16.80 13.56
N TYR A 148 14.23 -16.52 12.27
CA TYR A 148 14.24 -17.50 11.20
C TYR A 148 15.19 -17.08 10.11
N THR A 149 15.88 -18.07 9.55
CA THR A 149 16.85 -17.89 8.49
C THR A 149 16.31 -18.41 7.16
N TYR A 150 16.43 -17.58 6.14
CA TYR A 150 16.10 -17.97 4.76
C TYR A 150 17.15 -17.51 3.78
N THR A 151 17.24 -18.26 2.69
CA THR A 151 18.18 -18.01 1.60
C THR A 151 17.57 -17.05 0.60
N VAL A 152 18.32 -16.00 0.24
CA VAL A 152 17.92 -15.00 -0.74
C VAL A 152 18.91 -15.01 -1.91
N ASN A 153 18.40 -14.95 -3.13
CA ASN A 153 19.23 -14.78 -4.32
C ASN A 153 19.86 -13.38 -4.32
N LYS A 154 21.17 -13.33 -4.49
CA LYS A 154 21.91 -12.08 -4.62
C LYS A 154 21.60 -11.44 -5.98
N LYS A 155 21.39 -10.13 -5.95
CA LYS A 155 21.19 -9.31 -7.14
C LYS A 155 22.38 -8.37 -7.34
N ASP A 156 22.72 -8.08 -8.58
CA ASP A 156 23.70 -7.06 -8.93
C ASP A 156 23.12 -5.64 -8.82
N GLU A 157 23.90 -4.62 -9.18
CA GLU A 157 23.49 -3.20 -9.14
C GLU A 157 22.29 -2.90 -10.06
N ASN A 158 22.11 -3.69 -11.12
CA ASN A 158 20.99 -3.58 -12.07
C ASN A 158 19.80 -4.47 -11.67
N GLY A 159 19.91 -5.18 -10.55
CA GLY A 159 18.86 -6.01 -9.98
C GLY A 159 18.70 -7.38 -10.63
N PHE A 160 19.67 -7.87 -11.41
CA PHE A 160 19.69 -9.22 -11.99
C PHE A 160 20.26 -10.24 -11.01
N TYR A 161 19.77 -11.49 -11.05
CA TYR A 161 20.32 -12.55 -10.21
C TYR A 161 21.75 -12.91 -10.60
N THR A 162 22.66 -12.93 -9.62
CA THR A 162 24.07 -13.30 -9.86
C THR A 162 24.31 -14.82 -9.84
N GLY A 163 23.31 -15.60 -9.45
CA GLY A 163 23.44 -17.04 -9.17
C GLY A 163 24.02 -17.35 -7.78
N GLU A 164 24.50 -16.34 -7.05
CA GLU A 164 24.91 -16.49 -5.66
C GLU A 164 23.72 -16.31 -4.71
N THR A 165 23.84 -16.87 -3.51
CA THR A 165 22.85 -16.69 -2.46
C THR A 165 23.49 -16.23 -1.16
N TYR A 166 22.71 -15.55 -0.32
CA TYR A 166 23.10 -15.19 1.04
C TYR A 166 21.95 -15.49 2.00
N THR A 167 22.30 -15.72 3.26
CA THR A 167 21.31 -16.02 4.31
C THR A 167 20.91 -14.74 5.02
N VAL A 168 19.62 -14.51 5.15
CA VAL A 168 19.04 -13.42 5.94
C VAL A 168 18.38 -14.03 7.16
N THR A 169 18.57 -13.40 8.32
CA THR A 169 17.84 -13.73 9.55
C THR A 169 16.86 -12.62 9.85
N GLU A 170 15.58 -12.95 10.05
CA GLU A 170 14.57 -11.99 10.47
C GLU A 170 13.71 -12.52 11.62
N THR A 171 13.09 -11.61 12.38
CA THR A 171 12.32 -11.91 13.60
C THR A 171 10.85 -11.50 13.49
N ARG A 172 10.35 -11.21 12.29
CA ARG A 172 8.96 -10.78 12.11
C ARG A 172 7.96 -11.90 12.44
N CYS A 173 6.90 -11.55 13.13
CA CYS A 173 5.73 -12.39 13.40
C CYS A 173 4.84 -12.50 12.15
N ALA A 174 4.64 -11.37 11.49
CA ALA A 174 3.70 -11.20 10.40
C ALA A 174 4.08 -9.99 9.54
N THR A 175 3.45 -9.91 8.37
CA THR A 175 3.45 -8.74 7.51
C THR A 175 2.00 -8.31 7.31
N VAL A 176 1.70 -7.07 7.73
CA VAL A 176 0.42 -6.43 7.47
C VAL A 176 0.61 -5.48 6.30
N ILE A 177 -0.32 -5.47 5.35
CA ILE A 177 -0.28 -4.53 4.22
C ILE A 177 -1.60 -3.79 4.19
N ILE A 178 -1.54 -2.46 4.20
CA ILE A 178 -2.72 -1.60 4.13
C ILE A 178 -2.80 -1.03 2.72
N ASP A 179 -3.91 -1.31 2.05
CA ASP A 179 -4.34 -0.65 0.82
C ASP A 179 -5.39 0.40 1.20
N VAL A 180 -5.05 1.68 1.05
CA VAL A 180 -5.78 2.79 1.68
C VAL A 180 -7.03 3.21 0.91
N ASN A 181 -7.14 2.80 -0.35
CA ASN A 181 -8.27 3.08 -1.23
C ASN A 181 -8.96 1.80 -1.73
N GLY A 182 -8.39 0.63 -1.44
CA GLY A 182 -8.98 -0.68 -1.65
C GLY A 182 -8.65 -1.30 -3.00
N GLU A 183 -8.91 -2.61 -3.09
CA GLU A 183 -8.53 -3.44 -4.23
C GLU A 183 -9.09 -3.03 -5.59
N PHE A 184 -10.21 -2.29 -5.60
CA PHE A 184 -10.93 -1.93 -6.84
C PHE A 184 -10.61 -0.53 -7.36
N LYS A 185 -9.75 0.25 -6.68
CA LYS A 185 -9.44 1.65 -7.03
C LYS A 185 -8.13 1.84 -7.78
N GLY A 186 -7.57 0.75 -8.32
CA GLY A 186 -6.27 0.71 -9.00
C GLY A 186 -6.02 1.76 -10.09
N PRO A 187 -4.74 1.92 -10.49
CA PRO A 187 -3.62 1.00 -10.23
C PRO A 187 -2.99 1.16 -8.84
N ASN A 188 -2.91 0.05 -8.10
CA ASN A 188 -2.36 0.03 -6.74
C ASN A 188 -0.84 -0.13 -6.79
N GLN A 189 -0.14 0.71 -6.02
CA GLN A 189 1.31 0.79 -5.99
C GLN A 189 1.80 1.12 -4.57
N TYR A 190 2.83 0.41 -4.13
CA TYR A 190 3.48 0.70 -2.87
C TYR A 190 3.96 2.15 -2.80
N GLY A 191 3.79 2.80 -1.64
CA GLY A 191 4.19 4.19 -1.45
C GLY A 191 3.21 5.23 -2.04
N ALA A 192 2.25 4.82 -2.87
CA ALA A 192 1.13 5.66 -3.30
C ALA A 192 -0.10 5.38 -2.43
N ASP A 193 -0.68 4.19 -2.58
CA ASP A 193 -1.90 3.74 -1.90
C ASP A 193 -1.73 2.43 -1.14
N VAL A 194 -0.63 1.70 -1.36
CA VAL A 194 -0.31 0.47 -0.61
C VAL A 194 0.89 0.68 0.31
N HIS A 195 0.79 0.21 1.56
CA HIS A 195 1.86 0.34 2.54
C HIS A 195 2.01 -0.89 3.43
N GLN A 196 3.24 -1.39 3.55
CA GLN A 196 3.58 -2.53 4.39
C GLN A 196 3.95 -2.11 5.82
N ILE A 197 3.58 -2.94 6.78
CA ILE A 197 3.95 -2.88 8.20
C ILE A 197 4.51 -4.23 8.58
N ILE A 198 5.71 -4.23 9.15
CA ILE A 198 6.35 -5.41 9.72
C ILE A 198 5.90 -5.53 11.17
N VAL A 199 5.31 -6.67 11.51
CA VAL A 199 4.93 -6.98 12.90
C VAL A 199 6.10 -7.68 13.57
N LEU A 200 6.67 -7.05 14.57
CA LEU A 200 7.63 -7.63 15.51
C LEU A 200 6.91 -7.95 16.82
N ASP A 201 7.56 -8.69 17.72
CA ASP A 201 6.98 -9.10 19.01
C ASP A 201 6.37 -7.92 19.80
N LYS A 202 7.05 -6.76 19.83
CA LYS A 202 6.64 -5.58 20.61
C LYS A 202 6.48 -4.30 19.79
N GLU A 203 6.65 -4.37 18.48
CA GLU A 203 6.63 -3.19 17.63
C GLU A 203 5.90 -3.46 16.30
N LEU A 204 5.02 -2.54 15.92
CA LEU A 204 4.52 -2.42 14.56
C LEU A 204 5.43 -1.46 13.82
N ALA A 205 6.33 -1.97 12.98
CA ALA A 205 7.33 -1.19 12.27
C ALA A 205 6.85 -0.90 10.83
N PRO A 206 6.37 0.31 10.50
CA PRO A 206 5.99 0.64 9.14
C PRO A 206 7.22 0.59 8.22
N ASN A 207 7.05 0.00 7.04
CA ASN A 207 8.12 -0.12 6.05
C ASN A 207 8.17 1.13 5.17
N ASP A 208 9.38 1.59 4.88
CA ASP A 208 9.66 2.69 3.97
C ASP A 208 10.60 2.19 2.84
N GLY A 209 10.45 2.74 1.64
CA GLY A 209 11.21 2.31 0.46
C GLY A 209 10.31 1.59 -0.54
N TYR A 210 10.75 0.44 -1.06
CA TYR A 210 10.02 -0.27 -2.13
C TYR A 210 8.61 -0.74 -1.75
N PHE A 211 8.34 -0.95 -0.45
CA PHE A 211 7.10 -1.53 0.05
C PHE A 211 6.23 -0.56 0.88
N GLY A 212 6.48 0.75 0.77
CA GLY A 212 5.67 1.73 1.47
C GLY A 212 6.44 3.00 1.79
N CYS A 213 5.75 3.94 2.45
CA CYS A 213 6.35 5.18 2.91
C CYS A 213 5.59 5.76 4.11
N LEU A 214 5.01 4.91 4.96
CA LEU A 214 4.16 5.37 6.06
C LEU A 214 4.94 6.30 7.01
N LYS A 215 6.21 6.02 7.31
CA LYS A 215 7.01 6.91 8.17
C LYS A 215 7.16 8.28 7.51
N SER A 216 7.50 8.31 6.22
CA SER A 216 7.58 9.53 5.43
C SER A 216 6.25 10.31 5.38
N ILE A 217 5.11 9.63 5.32
CA ILE A 217 3.77 10.24 5.36
C ILE A 217 3.50 10.92 6.70
N PHE A 218 3.84 10.26 7.81
CA PHE A 218 3.60 10.81 9.15
C PHE A 218 4.51 11.99 9.47
N VAL A 219 5.79 11.93 9.06
CA VAL A 219 6.78 12.98 9.37
C VAL A 219 6.67 14.15 8.39
N ASN A 220 6.56 13.87 7.09
CA ASN A 220 6.75 14.87 6.04
C ASN A 220 5.48 15.19 5.23
N ASN A 221 4.33 14.55 5.53
CA ASN A 221 3.12 14.64 4.71
C ASN A 221 3.39 14.38 3.22
N LYS A 222 4.23 13.39 2.91
CA LYS A 222 4.69 13.15 1.55
C LYS A 222 4.65 11.68 1.20
N LEU A 223 4.06 11.38 0.04
CA LEU A 223 4.17 10.07 -0.60
C LEU A 223 5.56 9.93 -1.23
N ASN A 224 6.14 8.73 -1.13
CA ASN A 224 7.44 8.42 -1.70
C ASN A 224 7.32 7.24 -2.67
N TYR A 225 7.02 7.56 -3.93
CA TYR A 225 6.92 6.61 -5.02
C TYR A 225 7.23 7.30 -6.35
N LYS A 226 7.61 6.52 -7.36
CA LYS A 226 7.78 6.93 -8.75
C LYS A 226 6.74 6.20 -9.58
N LYS A 227 5.93 6.92 -10.36
CA LYS A 227 5.04 6.27 -11.33
C LYS A 227 5.85 5.72 -12.50
N TYR A 228 5.50 4.51 -12.96
CA TYR A 228 6.16 3.88 -14.09
C TYR A 228 5.25 2.93 -14.89
N SER A 229 5.58 2.77 -16.18
CA SER A 229 4.88 1.87 -17.10
C SER A 229 5.14 0.40 -16.76
N ASP A 230 4.26 -0.48 -17.22
CA ASP A 230 4.44 -1.94 -17.13
C ASP A 230 5.53 -2.47 -18.07
N ASP A 231 5.94 -1.65 -19.05
CA ASP A 231 6.90 -2.04 -20.11
C ASP A 231 8.32 -1.55 -19.84
N ILE A 232 8.71 -1.34 -18.58
CA ILE A 232 10.10 -1.02 -18.25
C ILE A 232 10.97 -2.27 -18.44
N GLU A 233 12.02 -2.11 -19.24
CA GLU A 233 13.15 -3.02 -19.34
C GLU A 233 14.30 -2.52 -18.45
N PHE A 234 14.98 -3.47 -17.80
CA PHE A 234 16.11 -3.24 -16.91
C PHE A 234 17.40 -3.77 -17.50
#